data_AF-A0A654DWS1-F1
#
_entry.id   AF-A0A654DWS1-F1
#
_cell.length_a   1.000
_cell.length_b   1.000
_cell.length_c   1.000
_cell.angle_alpha   90.00
_cell.angle_beta   90.00
_cell.angle_gamma   90.00
#
_symmetry.space_group_name_H-M   'P 1'
#
loop_
_entity.id
_entity.type
_entity.pdbx_description
1 polymer ?
#
loop_
_entity_poly.entity_id
_entity_poly.type
_entity_poly.pdbx_seq_one_letter_code
_entity_poly.pdbx_strand_id
1 'polypeptide(L)'
;MGLKLVTLVDKIDERMSPLQRSCEEHGLKLEVVGVGTTWKRNAFKFRVLEKYLQSEGVDDDDVLLLVDAFDVVMNAGESDLMERYLAQNADVVFSAEANYYFREADLSLKYWRIYPRQEGSVYHFLNSGTFMARASALKALLSEISVTYGVDYQDDDQLYQVRSDQYLYSRYYVDATLGLVHPKFTIKLDSEQKLFGCSGGRMCVASWGRVSEIQDYLFFKYERRMLKTFWIKETQENCRDLSFSGGQFHNTFTGSSPAIIHLPGTYTRFETVLNKIKGKPTFNRWTWARPLALVLSFIAFLRSVVNFWYISRVNQGVTEIKAIFPLQKGADLTRFAEGGYFRSGKCYPKDNPFTI
;
A
#
# COMPACT_ATOMS: atom_id res chain seq x y z
N MET A 1 3.66 -24.97 12.27
CA MET A 1 3.63 -23.56 11.84
C MET A 1 5.00 -23.19 11.30
N GLY A 2 5.20 -23.29 9.98
CA GLY A 2 6.39 -22.76 9.31
C GLY A 2 6.10 -21.39 8.67
N LEU A 3 7.15 -20.59 8.44
CA LEU A 3 7.05 -19.39 7.61
C LEU A 3 7.21 -19.77 6.13
N LYS A 4 6.29 -19.29 5.29
CA LYS A 4 6.40 -19.36 3.82
C LYS A 4 6.52 -17.96 3.24
N LEU A 5 7.73 -17.59 2.83
CA LEU A 5 7.99 -16.33 2.14
C LEU A 5 7.74 -16.52 0.63
N VAL A 6 6.76 -15.79 0.10
CA VAL A 6 6.26 -16.00 -1.26
C VAL A 6 6.19 -14.67 -2.00
N THR A 7 6.69 -14.67 -3.24
CA THR A 7 6.49 -13.58 -4.19
C THR A 7 5.73 -14.08 -5.41
N LEU A 8 4.85 -13.24 -5.93
CA LEU A 8 4.07 -13.55 -7.13
C LEU A 8 4.64 -12.80 -8.33
N VAL A 9 4.95 -13.51 -9.41
CA VAL A 9 5.40 -12.92 -10.70
C VAL A 9 4.86 -13.72 -11.88
N ASP A 10 4.63 -13.06 -13.01
CA ASP A 10 4.37 -13.70 -14.30
C ASP A 10 5.66 -14.16 -14.99
N LYS A 11 6.74 -13.40 -14.85
CA LYS A 11 8.04 -13.66 -15.46
C LYS A 11 9.18 -13.36 -14.49
N ILE A 12 10.20 -14.22 -14.51
CA ILE A 12 11.47 -13.98 -13.79
C ILE A 12 12.21 -12.81 -14.46
N ASP A 13 12.66 -11.87 -13.65
CA ASP A 13 13.28 -10.63 -14.08
C ASP A 13 14.43 -10.24 -13.13
N GLU A 14 15.48 -9.60 -13.66
CA GLU A 14 16.65 -9.16 -12.89
C GLU A 14 16.29 -8.19 -11.75
N ARG A 15 15.18 -7.46 -11.88
CA ARG A 15 14.66 -6.54 -10.86
C ARG A 15 14.28 -7.25 -9.56
N MET A 16 14.17 -8.57 -9.56
CA MET A 16 13.95 -9.38 -8.35
C MET A 16 15.23 -9.59 -7.52
N SER A 17 16.40 -9.34 -8.11
CA SER A 17 17.68 -9.63 -7.47
C SER A 17 17.88 -8.96 -6.10
N PRO A 18 17.38 -7.73 -5.82
CA PRO A 18 17.49 -7.16 -4.48
C PRO A 18 16.72 -7.97 -3.44
N LEU A 19 15.51 -8.43 -3.77
CA LEU A 19 14.70 -9.27 -2.89
C LEU A 19 15.42 -10.60 -2.65
N GLN A 20 15.84 -11.30 -3.71
CA GLN A 20 16.53 -12.59 -3.63
C GLN A 20 17.79 -12.51 -2.76
N ARG A 21 18.66 -11.52 -3.03
CA ARG A 21 19.89 -11.31 -2.26
C ARG A 21 19.60 -11.05 -0.79
N SER A 22 18.62 -10.18 -0.49
CA SER A 22 18.25 -9.89 0.89
C SER A 22 17.65 -11.11 1.62
N CYS A 23 16.97 -12.01 0.90
CA CYS A 23 16.49 -13.27 1.47
C CYS A 23 17.67 -14.18 1.83
N GLU A 24 18.62 -14.37 0.91
CA GLU A 24 19.83 -15.16 1.13
C GLU A 24 20.65 -14.63 2.31
N GLU A 25 20.85 -13.32 2.39
CA GLU A 25 21.55 -12.64 3.50
C GLU A 25 20.90 -12.92 4.88
N HIS A 26 19.60 -13.17 4.91
CA HIS A 26 18.84 -13.44 6.14
C HIS A 26 18.44 -14.93 6.31
N GLY A 27 18.98 -15.83 5.47
CA GLY A 27 18.68 -17.26 5.54
C GLY A 27 17.23 -17.62 5.20
N LEU A 28 16.52 -16.79 4.46
CA LEU A 28 15.12 -16.96 4.10
C LEU A 28 14.98 -17.71 2.78
N LYS A 29 14.07 -18.68 2.73
CA LYS A 29 13.69 -19.38 1.50
C LYS A 29 12.56 -18.63 0.79
N LEU A 30 12.89 -17.98 -0.33
CA LEU A 30 11.91 -17.31 -1.18
C LEU A 30 11.28 -18.29 -2.18
N GLU A 31 9.95 -18.40 -2.15
CA GLU A 31 9.17 -19.13 -3.15
C GLU A 31 8.64 -18.17 -4.22
N VAL A 32 9.00 -18.43 -5.49
CA VAL A 32 8.57 -17.62 -6.63
C VAL A 32 7.44 -18.33 -7.35
N VAL A 33 6.25 -17.72 -7.35
CA VAL A 33 5.02 -18.37 -7.81
C VAL A 33 4.38 -17.58 -8.96
N GLY A 34 3.75 -18.29 -9.90
CA GLY A 34 3.02 -17.69 -11.03
C GLY A 34 3.82 -17.60 -12.33
N VAL A 35 5.07 -18.05 -12.35
CA VAL A 35 5.95 -17.99 -13.53
C VAL A 35 5.28 -18.69 -14.72
N GLY A 36 5.25 -18.02 -15.87
CA GLY A 36 4.64 -18.53 -17.10
C GLY A 36 3.13 -18.26 -17.22
N THR A 37 2.51 -17.58 -16.26
CA THR A 37 1.13 -17.10 -16.37
C THR A 37 1.08 -15.70 -16.98
N THR A 38 0.09 -15.39 -17.82
CA THR A 38 -0.02 -14.05 -18.43
C THR A 38 -0.86 -13.13 -17.56
N TRP A 39 -0.27 -12.06 -17.03
CA TRP A 39 -1.00 -11.11 -16.17
C TRP A 39 -1.44 -9.88 -16.94
N LYS A 40 -2.75 -9.74 -17.16
CA LYS A 40 -3.30 -8.53 -17.78
C LYS A 40 -3.43 -7.36 -16.78
N ARG A 41 -3.62 -7.69 -15.49
CA ARG A 41 -3.86 -6.75 -14.37
C ARG A 41 -3.29 -7.31 -13.07
N ASN A 42 -3.09 -6.46 -12.08
CA ASN A 42 -2.60 -6.90 -10.76
C ASN A 42 -3.57 -7.83 -10.03
N ALA A 43 -4.88 -7.76 -10.30
CA ALA A 43 -5.86 -8.65 -9.67
C ALA A 43 -5.64 -10.13 -10.02
N PHE A 44 -4.88 -10.46 -11.07
CA PHE A 44 -4.48 -11.84 -11.38
C PHE A 44 -3.69 -12.51 -10.26
N LYS A 45 -3.08 -11.72 -9.36
CA LYS A 45 -2.47 -12.23 -8.12
C LYS A 45 -3.46 -13.05 -7.28
N PHE A 46 -4.76 -12.73 -7.27
CA PHE A 46 -5.77 -13.51 -6.55
C PHE A 46 -5.83 -14.96 -7.03
N ARG A 47 -5.92 -15.17 -8.35
CA ARG A 47 -5.94 -16.52 -8.95
C ARG A 47 -4.66 -17.29 -8.63
N VAL A 48 -3.50 -16.64 -8.77
CA VAL A 48 -2.21 -17.29 -8.53
C VAL A 48 -2.07 -17.68 -7.06
N LEU A 49 -2.47 -16.79 -6.15
CA LEU A 49 -2.43 -17.01 -4.72
C LEU A 49 -3.41 -18.10 -4.27
N GLU A 50 -4.64 -18.11 -4.81
CA GLU A 50 -5.63 -19.16 -4.53
C GLU A 50 -5.09 -20.54 -4.91
N LYS A 51 -4.50 -20.67 -6.10
CA LYS A 51 -3.87 -21.93 -6.55
C LYS A 51 -2.70 -22.34 -5.67
N TYR A 52 -1.88 -21.38 -5.23
CA TYR A 52 -0.75 -21.66 -4.33
C TYR A 52 -1.21 -22.19 -2.97
N LEU A 53 -2.24 -21.56 -2.39
CA LEU A 53 -2.81 -21.97 -1.11
C LEU A 53 -3.46 -23.36 -1.15
N GLN A 54 -3.88 -23.83 -2.34
CA GLN A 54 -4.43 -25.17 -2.55
C GLN A 54 -3.37 -26.24 -2.83
N SER A 55 -2.10 -25.86 -2.95
CA SER A 55 -1.02 -26.83 -3.20
C SER A 55 -0.72 -27.68 -1.97
N GLU A 56 -0.27 -28.92 -2.18
CA GLU A 56 0.05 -29.88 -1.11
C GLU A 56 1.15 -29.39 -0.15
N GLY A 57 1.88 -28.34 -0.53
CA GLY A 57 2.95 -27.77 0.28
C GLY A 57 2.50 -26.70 1.27
N VAL A 58 1.22 -26.34 1.37
CA VAL A 58 0.73 -25.24 2.23
C VAL A 58 -0.31 -25.74 3.24
N ASP A 59 0.11 -25.86 4.50
CA ASP A 59 -0.76 -26.29 5.59
C ASP A 59 -1.56 -25.11 6.16
N ASP A 60 -2.75 -25.38 6.70
CA ASP A 60 -3.64 -24.35 7.25
C ASP A 60 -3.05 -23.57 8.44
N ASP A 61 -2.10 -24.19 9.15
CA ASP A 61 -1.35 -23.63 10.26
C ASP A 61 -0.08 -22.88 9.84
N ASP A 62 0.28 -22.86 8.55
CA ASP A 62 1.42 -22.09 8.08
C ASP A 62 1.14 -20.59 8.12
N VAL A 63 2.22 -19.81 8.28
CA VAL A 63 2.17 -18.36 8.13
C VAL A 63 2.82 -18.00 6.80
N LEU A 64 2.05 -17.35 5.93
CA LEU A 64 2.55 -16.82 4.68
C LEU A 64 3.00 -15.38 4.88
N LEU A 65 4.16 -15.05 4.34
CA LEU A 65 4.61 -13.69 4.08
C LEU A 65 4.57 -13.46 2.57
N LEU A 66 3.60 -12.67 2.11
CA LEU A 66 3.57 -12.22 0.72
C LEU A 66 4.33 -10.91 0.57
N VAL A 67 5.15 -10.84 -0.48
CA VAL A 67 5.89 -9.63 -0.86
C VAL A 67 5.83 -9.39 -2.37
N ASP A 68 5.88 -8.12 -2.75
CA ASP A 68 6.08 -7.68 -4.13
C ASP A 68 7.52 -7.97 -4.57
N ALA A 69 7.68 -8.33 -5.84
CA ALA A 69 8.93 -8.92 -6.33
C ALA A 69 10.03 -7.90 -6.61
N PHE A 70 9.67 -6.65 -6.95
CA PHE A 70 10.56 -5.74 -7.68
C PHE A 70 11.00 -4.51 -6.88
N ASP A 71 10.34 -4.21 -5.77
CA ASP A 71 10.60 -3.05 -4.93
C ASP A 71 10.53 -3.36 -3.42
N VAL A 72 10.91 -4.59 -3.05
CA VAL A 72 11.01 -5.08 -1.66
C VAL A 72 12.41 -5.61 -1.35
N VAL A 73 12.88 -5.39 -0.12
CA VAL A 73 14.01 -6.11 0.50
C VAL A 73 13.67 -6.56 1.91
N MET A 74 14.25 -7.70 2.31
CA MET A 74 14.22 -8.20 3.68
C MET A 74 15.26 -7.48 4.54
N ASN A 75 14.90 -7.22 5.80
CA ASN A 75 15.76 -6.58 6.80
C ASN A 75 15.79 -7.35 8.12
N ALA A 76 15.27 -8.58 8.13
CA ALA A 76 15.25 -9.48 9.27
C ALA A 76 15.11 -10.94 8.80
N GLY A 77 15.54 -11.88 9.66
CA GLY A 77 15.37 -13.33 9.45
C GLY A 77 14.03 -13.86 9.98
N GLU A 78 13.80 -15.16 9.81
CA GLU A 78 12.52 -15.82 10.10
C GLU A 78 12.04 -15.62 11.54
N SER A 79 12.92 -15.77 12.54
CA SER A 79 12.52 -15.66 13.95
C SER A 79 11.97 -14.27 14.29
N ASP A 80 12.62 -13.20 13.83
CA ASP A 80 12.20 -11.82 14.10
C ASP A 80 10.93 -11.45 13.31
N LEU A 81 10.78 -11.96 12.08
CA LEU A 81 9.53 -11.83 11.30
C LEU A 81 8.36 -12.50 12.01
N MET A 82 8.53 -13.73 12.48
CA MET A 82 7.50 -14.49 13.17
C MET A 82 7.15 -13.86 14.52
N GLU A 83 8.14 -13.43 15.30
CA GLU A 83 7.92 -12.73 16.57
C GLU A 83 7.07 -11.46 16.38
N ARG A 84 7.46 -10.62 15.42
CA ARG A 84 6.75 -9.36 15.13
C ARG A 84 5.35 -9.61 14.59
N TYR A 85 5.16 -10.62 13.73
CA TYR A 85 3.84 -11.01 13.25
C TYR A 85 2.94 -11.48 14.40
N LEU A 86 3.42 -12.38 15.27
CA LEU A 86 2.66 -12.86 16.41
C LEU A 86 2.31 -11.72 17.39
N ALA A 87 3.23 -10.76 17.57
CA ALA A 87 3.00 -9.57 18.39
C ALA A 87 1.88 -8.66 17.85
N GLN A 88 1.55 -8.73 16.55
CA GLN A 88 0.39 -8.01 16.00
C GLN A 88 -0.94 -8.56 16.54
N ASN A 89 -0.97 -9.80 17.04
CA ASN A 89 -2.17 -10.48 17.52
C ASN A 89 -3.32 -10.34 16.50
N ALA A 90 -3.05 -10.78 15.27
CA ALA A 90 -4.02 -10.84 14.19
C ALA A 90 -3.70 -11.99 13.23
N ASP A 91 -4.71 -12.47 12.51
CA ASP A 91 -4.57 -13.58 11.57
C ASP A 91 -4.15 -13.12 10.18
N VAL A 92 -4.42 -11.85 9.83
CA VAL A 92 -3.99 -11.18 8.61
C VAL A 92 -3.48 -9.79 8.97
N VAL A 93 -2.22 -9.50 8.64
CA VAL A 93 -1.56 -8.21 8.88
C VAL A 93 -1.07 -7.65 7.56
N PHE A 94 -1.74 -6.60 7.08
CA PHE A 94 -1.29 -5.86 5.92
C PHE A 94 -0.30 -4.76 6.28
N SER A 95 0.60 -4.46 5.34
CA SER A 95 1.37 -3.23 5.37
C SER A 95 0.45 -2.00 5.29
N ALA A 96 0.86 -0.94 5.97
CA ALA A 96 0.18 0.34 5.95
C ALA A 96 0.98 1.38 5.16
N GLU A 97 0.30 2.23 4.40
CA GLU A 97 0.89 3.34 3.65
C GLU A 97 0.18 4.67 3.94
N ALA A 98 0.85 5.78 3.67
CA ALA A 98 0.27 7.13 3.83
C ALA A 98 -0.53 7.60 2.60
N ASN A 99 -0.35 6.94 1.45
CA ASN A 99 -1.08 7.28 0.25
C ASN A 99 -2.34 6.43 0.08
N TYR A 100 -3.50 7.09 0.04
CA TYR A 100 -4.73 6.44 -0.36
C TYR A 100 -4.70 6.05 -1.84
N TYR A 101 -4.69 4.73 -2.09
CA TYR A 101 -4.74 4.14 -3.41
C TYR A 101 -5.92 3.17 -3.54
N PHE A 102 -6.96 3.61 -4.23
CA PHE A 102 -8.20 2.86 -4.42
C PHE A 102 -8.62 2.99 -5.88
N ARG A 103 -8.31 1.98 -6.70
CA ARG A 103 -8.42 2.04 -8.17
C ARG A 103 -9.80 1.65 -8.70
N GLU A 104 -10.85 2.07 -7.99
CA GLU A 104 -12.24 2.01 -8.44
C GLU A 104 -12.86 3.40 -8.34
N ALA A 105 -13.10 4.05 -9.47
CA ALA A 105 -13.36 5.49 -9.51
C ALA A 105 -14.67 5.87 -8.81
N ASP A 106 -15.71 5.07 -9.02
CA ASP A 106 -17.06 5.33 -8.50
C ASP A 106 -17.17 5.10 -6.98
N LEU A 107 -16.25 4.31 -6.43
CA LEU A 107 -16.18 3.98 -5.01
C LEU A 107 -15.09 4.74 -4.26
N SER A 108 -14.05 5.22 -4.95
CA SER A 108 -12.85 5.79 -4.33
C SER A 108 -13.15 6.90 -3.33
N LEU A 109 -14.02 7.86 -3.68
CA LEU A 109 -14.36 8.95 -2.78
C LEU A 109 -15.20 8.47 -1.57
N LYS A 110 -16.10 7.51 -1.78
CA LYS A 110 -16.94 6.95 -0.71
C LYS A 110 -16.05 6.25 0.32
N TYR A 111 -15.20 5.34 -0.14
CA TYR A 111 -14.26 4.61 0.72
C TYR A 111 -13.24 5.53 1.39
N TRP A 112 -12.79 6.59 0.71
CA TRP A 112 -11.87 7.55 1.32
C TRP A 112 -12.46 8.22 2.55
N ARG A 113 -13.76 8.55 2.53
CA ARG A 113 -14.44 9.22 3.66
C ARG A 113 -14.57 8.30 4.87
N ILE A 114 -14.87 7.03 4.63
CA ILE A 114 -15.17 6.04 5.69
C ILE A 114 -13.96 5.20 6.09
N TYR A 115 -12.82 5.35 5.42
CA TYR A 115 -11.62 4.57 5.71
C TYR A 115 -11.18 4.75 7.18
N PRO A 116 -10.93 3.66 7.93
CA PRO A 116 -10.39 3.73 9.28
C PRO A 116 -9.07 4.50 9.31
N ARG A 117 -8.93 5.41 10.27
CA ARG A 117 -7.68 6.16 10.48
C ARG A 117 -7.20 5.95 11.91
N GLN A 118 -6.01 5.37 12.02
CA GLN A 118 -5.27 5.19 13.27
C GLN A 118 -4.83 6.55 13.81
N GLU A 119 -5.15 6.85 15.06
CA GLU A 119 -4.70 8.08 15.70
C GLU A 119 -3.17 8.09 15.87
N GLY A 120 -2.54 9.25 15.69
CA GLY A 120 -1.10 9.41 15.86
C GLY A 120 -0.22 8.81 14.75
N SER A 121 -0.79 8.11 13.76
CA SER A 121 -0.04 7.62 12.59
C SER A 121 -0.31 8.49 11.35
N VAL A 122 0.53 8.38 10.32
CA VAL A 122 0.20 8.82 8.94
C VAL A 122 -0.12 7.65 8.02
N TYR A 123 0.13 6.42 8.48
CA TYR A 123 0.01 5.19 7.72
C TYR A 123 -1.37 4.58 7.94
N HIS A 124 -2.38 5.16 7.28
CA HIS A 124 -3.79 4.78 7.48
C HIS A 124 -4.30 3.76 6.48
N PHE A 125 -3.64 3.61 5.34
CA PHE A 125 -4.23 2.90 4.19
C PHE A 125 -3.53 1.57 3.98
N LEU A 126 -4.31 0.54 3.66
CA LEU A 126 -3.79 -0.77 3.31
C LEU A 126 -2.91 -0.68 2.05
N ASN A 127 -1.72 -1.28 2.13
CA ASN A 127 -0.87 -1.59 0.98
C ASN A 127 -0.83 -3.12 0.80
N SER A 128 -1.17 -3.61 -0.39
CA SER A 128 -1.25 -5.06 -0.66
C SER A 128 0.06 -5.67 -1.16
N GLY A 129 1.11 -4.86 -1.35
CA GLY A 129 2.38 -5.36 -1.86
C GLY A 129 3.21 -6.09 -0.81
N THR A 130 2.91 -5.96 0.49
CA THR A 130 3.50 -6.79 1.53
C THR A 130 2.50 -7.06 2.65
N PHE A 131 2.29 -8.32 3.03
CA PHE A 131 1.45 -8.69 4.16
C PHE A 131 1.78 -10.09 4.68
N MET A 132 1.40 -10.36 5.93
CA MET A 132 1.54 -11.69 6.56
C MET A 132 0.19 -12.22 6.99
N ALA A 133 -0.04 -13.53 6.85
CA ALA A 133 -1.30 -14.15 7.25
C ALA A 133 -1.15 -15.64 7.58
N ARG A 134 -2.01 -16.16 8.46
CA ARG A 134 -2.22 -17.62 8.53
C ARG A 134 -2.82 -18.11 7.21
N ALA A 135 -2.38 -19.27 6.73
CA ALA A 135 -2.86 -19.85 5.48
C ALA A 135 -4.38 -20.04 5.49
N SER A 136 -4.93 -20.59 6.57
CA SER A 136 -6.39 -20.75 6.77
C SER A 136 -7.15 -19.42 6.70
N ALA A 137 -6.66 -18.38 7.38
CA ALA A 137 -7.27 -17.05 7.35
C ALA A 137 -7.19 -16.40 5.97
N LEU A 138 -6.08 -16.59 5.25
CA LEU A 138 -5.92 -16.08 3.90
C LEU A 138 -6.84 -16.80 2.90
N LYS A 139 -7.00 -18.13 3.01
CA LYS A 139 -7.99 -18.90 2.23
C LYS A 139 -9.41 -18.37 2.46
N ALA A 140 -9.78 -18.14 3.72
CA ALA A 140 -11.07 -17.57 4.09
C ALA A 140 -11.25 -16.15 3.52
N LEU A 141 -10.24 -15.28 3.65
CA LEU A 141 -10.27 -13.93 3.09
C LEU A 141 -10.51 -13.92 1.58
N LEU A 142 -9.80 -14.76 0.82
CA LEU A 142 -9.98 -14.87 -0.62
C LEU A 142 -11.38 -15.35 -0.99
N SER A 143 -11.86 -16.40 -0.31
CA SER A 143 -13.21 -16.93 -0.53
C SER A 143 -14.29 -15.88 -0.22
N GLU A 144 -14.18 -15.18 0.91
CA GLU A 144 -15.14 -14.16 1.30
C GLU A 144 -15.12 -12.95 0.35
N ILE A 145 -13.96 -12.50 -0.13
CA ILE A 145 -13.87 -11.44 -1.15
C ILE A 145 -14.57 -11.88 -2.45
N SER A 146 -14.31 -13.11 -2.91
CA SER A 146 -14.92 -13.66 -4.12
C SER A 146 -16.45 -13.69 -4.02
N VAL A 147 -16.99 -14.23 -2.92
CA VAL A 147 -18.43 -14.34 -2.67
C VAL A 147 -19.08 -12.98 -2.47
N THR A 148 -18.50 -12.12 -1.62
CA THR A 148 -19.10 -10.83 -1.24
C THR A 148 -19.19 -9.87 -2.42
N TYR A 149 -18.19 -9.87 -3.31
CA TYR A 149 -18.13 -8.94 -4.43
C TYR A 149 -18.43 -9.58 -5.78
N GLY A 150 -18.79 -10.87 -5.80
CA GLY A 150 -19.11 -11.62 -7.01
C GLY A 150 -17.97 -11.61 -8.02
N VAL A 151 -16.74 -11.86 -7.55
CA VAL A 151 -15.54 -11.93 -8.39
C VAL A 151 -15.06 -13.38 -8.44
N ASP A 152 -15.32 -14.05 -9.55
CA ASP A 152 -14.71 -15.36 -9.83
C ASP A 152 -13.26 -15.16 -10.30
N TYR A 153 -12.31 -15.66 -9.52
CA TYR A 153 -10.89 -15.56 -9.86
C TYR A 153 -10.52 -16.40 -11.08
N GLN A 154 -11.30 -17.42 -11.45
CA GLN A 154 -11.05 -18.24 -12.64
C GLN A 154 -11.65 -17.62 -13.91
N ASP A 155 -12.54 -16.64 -13.78
CA ASP A 155 -13.10 -15.88 -14.91
C ASP A 155 -12.17 -14.73 -15.31
N ASP A 156 -11.57 -14.85 -16.50
CA ASP A 156 -10.67 -13.85 -17.07
C ASP A 156 -11.32 -12.48 -17.28
N ASP A 157 -12.59 -12.44 -17.68
CA ASP A 157 -13.30 -11.20 -18.01
C ASP A 157 -13.69 -10.45 -16.74
N GLN A 158 -14.08 -11.17 -15.69
CA GLN A 158 -14.32 -10.57 -14.37
C GLN A 158 -13.01 -10.05 -13.76
N LEU A 159 -11.95 -10.86 -13.79
CA LEU A 159 -10.66 -10.49 -13.20
C LEU A 159 -9.99 -9.34 -13.97
N TYR A 160 -10.20 -9.26 -15.29
CA TYR A 160 -9.74 -8.14 -16.11
C TYR A 160 -10.39 -6.80 -15.74
N GLN A 161 -11.65 -6.84 -15.28
CA GLN A 161 -12.37 -5.65 -14.83
C GLN A 161 -11.86 -5.14 -13.48
N VAL A 162 -11.36 -6.04 -12.64
CA VAL A 162 -10.68 -5.67 -11.39
C VAL A 162 -9.25 -5.21 -11.70
N ARG A 163 -9.04 -3.89 -11.70
CA ARG A 163 -7.74 -3.33 -12.11
C ARG A 163 -6.62 -3.53 -11.09
N SER A 164 -6.95 -3.70 -9.81
CA SER A 164 -5.99 -3.69 -8.70
C SER A 164 -6.41 -4.69 -7.64
N ASP A 165 -5.45 -5.49 -7.20
CA ASP A 165 -5.52 -6.33 -6.00
C ASP A 165 -5.76 -5.49 -4.74
N GLN A 166 -4.98 -4.42 -4.55
CA GLN A 166 -5.11 -3.52 -3.39
C GLN A 166 -6.51 -2.95 -3.19
N TYR A 167 -7.27 -2.74 -4.27
CA TYR A 167 -8.65 -2.24 -4.20
C TYR A 167 -9.55 -3.23 -3.45
N LEU A 168 -9.54 -4.52 -3.81
CA LEU A 168 -10.40 -5.51 -3.19
C LEU A 168 -10.03 -5.75 -1.72
N TYR A 169 -8.74 -5.82 -1.41
CA TYR A 169 -8.29 -5.91 -0.01
C TYR A 169 -8.66 -4.68 0.80
N SER A 170 -8.46 -3.48 0.25
CA SER A 170 -8.85 -2.22 0.91
C SER A 170 -10.35 -2.14 1.15
N ARG A 171 -11.15 -2.54 0.16
CA ARG A 171 -12.60 -2.58 0.26
C ARG A 171 -13.04 -3.50 1.39
N TYR A 172 -12.55 -4.74 1.37
CA TYR A 172 -12.88 -5.74 2.38
C TYR A 172 -12.43 -5.34 3.79
N TYR A 173 -11.23 -4.78 3.94
CA TYR A 173 -10.76 -4.26 5.22
C TYR A 173 -11.72 -3.21 5.78
N VAL A 174 -12.12 -2.24 4.96
CA VAL A 174 -13.07 -1.18 5.38
C VAL A 174 -14.44 -1.78 5.71
N ASP A 175 -14.97 -2.65 4.86
CA ASP A 175 -16.28 -3.28 5.07
C ASP A 175 -16.30 -4.11 6.37
N ALA A 176 -15.21 -4.83 6.68
CA ALA A 176 -15.05 -5.57 7.93
C ALA A 176 -14.98 -4.64 9.15
N THR A 177 -14.24 -3.52 9.06
CA THR A 177 -14.13 -2.55 10.16
C THR A 177 -15.44 -1.81 10.45
N LEU A 178 -16.32 -1.72 9.45
CA LEU A 178 -17.67 -1.16 9.58
C LEU A 178 -18.71 -2.19 10.01
N GLY A 179 -18.34 -3.48 10.12
CA GLY A 179 -19.27 -4.57 10.45
C GLY A 179 -20.24 -4.90 9.32
N LEU A 180 -19.90 -4.60 8.06
CA LEU A 180 -20.68 -5.00 6.88
C LEU A 180 -20.38 -6.45 6.47
N VAL A 181 -19.20 -6.93 6.81
CA VAL A 181 -18.82 -8.34 6.77
C VAL A 181 -18.28 -8.74 8.15
N HIS A 182 -18.42 -10.02 8.48
CA HIS A 182 -18.07 -10.56 9.80
C HIS A 182 -17.09 -11.74 9.64
N PRO A 183 -15.82 -11.47 9.27
CA PRO A 183 -14.83 -12.54 9.12
C PRO A 183 -14.64 -13.28 10.43
N LYS A 184 -14.40 -14.59 10.34
CA LYS A 184 -13.99 -15.44 11.48
C LYS A 184 -12.51 -15.26 11.86
N PHE A 185 -11.80 -14.41 11.14
CA PHE A 185 -10.40 -14.09 11.31
C PHE A 185 -10.22 -12.58 11.49
N THR A 186 -9.09 -12.18 12.05
CA THR A 186 -8.79 -10.79 12.37
C THR A 186 -7.89 -10.15 11.32
N ILE A 187 -8.19 -8.90 10.93
CA ILE A 187 -7.38 -8.12 9.99
C ILE A 187 -6.83 -6.88 10.70
N LYS A 188 -5.52 -6.64 10.58
CA LYS A 188 -4.86 -5.41 11.04
C LYS A 188 -3.98 -4.79 9.96
N LEU A 189 -3.73 -3.49 10.13
CA LEU A 189 -2.70 -2.76 9.40
C LEU A 189 -1.52 -2.50 10.33
N ASP A 190 -0.29 -2.71 9.86
CA ASP A 190 0.93 -2.33 10.58
C ASP A 190 1.19 -0.81 10.46
N SER A 191 0.32 -0.01 11.06
CA SER A 191 0.42 1.46 11.07
C SER A 191 1.62 2.00 11.86
N GLU A 192 2.26 1.16 12.66
CA GLU A 192 3.49 1.46 13.41
C GLU A 192 4.76 1.12 12.64
N GLN A 193 4.62 0.45 11.48
CA GLN A 193 5.72 0.07 10.59
C GLN A 193 6.77 -0.80 11.31
N LYS A 194 6.33 -1.70 12.23
CA LYS A 194 7.24 -2.59 12.97
C LYS A 194 7.65 -3.80 12.13
N LEU A 195 6.75 -4.28 11.29
CA LEU A 195 6.95 -5.40 10.39
C LEU A 195 7.28 -4.87 8.99
N PHE A 196 6.48 -3.94 8.47
CA PHE A 196 6.61 -3.40 7.12
C PHE A 196 6.95 -1.90 7.13
N GLY A 197 8.12 -1.55 6.58
CA GLY A 197 8.53 -0.19 6.29
C GLY A 197 8.13 0.18 4.86
N CYS A 198 6.93 0.73 4.71
CA CYS A 198 6.34 1.10 3.43
C CYS A 198 6.50 2.59 3.13
N SER A 199 7.12 2.93 2.00
CA SER A 199 7.28 4.33 1.60
C SER A 199 6.09 4.91 0.81
N GLY A 200 4.96 4.21 0.73
CA GLY A 200 3.79 4.65 -0.02
C GLY A 200 3.28 6.01 0.50
N GLY A 201 3.30 7.04 -0.35
CA GLY A 201 2.96 8.41 0.05
C GLY A 201 4.06 9.20 0.74
N ARG A 202 5.26 8.62 0.93
CA ARG A 202 6.37 9.21 1.70
C ARG A 202 7.60 9.57 0.86
N MET A 203 7.52 9.38 -0.45
CA MET A 203 8.58 9.75 -1.39
C MET A 203 8.43 11.21 -1.80
N CYS A 204 9.52 11.96 -1.86
CA CYS A 204 9.54 13.36 -2.31
C CYS A 204 10.80 13.71 -3.11
N VAL A 205 10.79 14.86 -3.78
CA VAL A 205 12.00 15.46 -4.38
C VAL A 205 12.82 16.15 -3.30
N ALA A 206 12.17 16.89 -2.40
CA ALA A 206 12.79 17.57 -1.27
C ALA A 206 11.91 17.44 -0.03
N SER A 207 12.57 17.31 1.12
CA SER A 207 11.90 17.22 2.42
C SER A 207 11.55 18.62 2.92
N TRP A 208 10.34 19.07 2.64
CA TRP A 208 9.79 20.30 3.21
C TRP A 208 9.21 20.05 4.61
N GLY A 209 9.10 21.12 5.41
CA GLY A 209 8.51 21.05 6.74
C GLY A 209 7.07 20.52 6.71
N ARG A 210 6.66 19.78 7.74
CA ARG A 210 5.29 19.29 7.89
C ARG A 210 4.48 20.29 8.74
N VAL A 211 3.35 20.74 8.21
CA VAL A 211 2.41 21.61 8.94
C VAL A 211 1.29 20.80 9.57
N SER A 212 0.73 19.82 8.84
CA SER A 212 -0.31 18.92 9.31
C SER A 212 -0.31 17.63 8.49
N GLU A 213 -1.03 16.61 8.94
CA GLU A 213 -1.22 15.36 8.15
C GLU A 213 -1.93 15.63 6.81
N ILE A 214 -2.99 16.43 6.81
CA ILE A 214 -3.72 16.80 5.58
C ILE A 214 -2.79 17.53 4.61
N GLN A 215 -2.02 18.50 5.10
CA GLN A 215 -1.05 19.23 4.27
C GLN A 215 -0.02 18.27 3.67
N ASP A 216 0.49 17.33 4.46
CA ASP A 216 1.48 16.35 4.04
C ASP A 216 0.95 15.42 2.93
N TYR A 217 -0.27 14.89 3.12
CA TYR A 217 -0.97 14.10 2.12
C TYR A 217 -1.17 14.90 0.81
N LEU A 218 -1.65 16.15 0.92
CA LEU A 218 -1.84 17.03 -0.24
C LEU A 218 -0.53 17.31 -0.97
N PHE A 219 0.55 17.58 -0.24
CA PHE A 219 1.87 17.83 -0.80
C PHE A 219 2.32 16.66 -1.68
N PHE A 220 2.28 15.43 -1.15
CA PHE A 220 2.65 14.23 -1.91
C PHE A 220 1.83 14.12 -3.22
N LYS A 221 0.51 14.34 -3.16
CA LYS A 221 -0.36 14.23 -4.34
C LYS A 221 -0.06 15.31 -5.38
N TYR A 222 0.11 16.56 -4.96
CA TYR A 222 0.43 17.66 -5.88
C TYR A 222 1.80 17.48 -6.52
N GLU A 223 2.83 17.16 -5.72
CA GLU A 223 4.17 16.92 -6.23
C GLU A 223 4.17 15.77 -7.25
N ARG A 224 3.57 14.62 -6.89
CA ARG A 224 3.48 13.45 -7.78
C ARG A 224 2.79 13.79 -9.09
N ARG A 225 1.71 14.59 -9.05
CA ARG A 225 0.96 14.99 -10.23
C ARG A 225 1.78 15.92 -11.11
N MET A 226 2.36 16.97 -10.54
CA MET A 226 3.21 17.91 -11.28
C MET A 226 4.36 17.18 -11.96
N LEU A 227 5.10 16.35 -11.23
CA LEU A 227 6.23 15.62 -11.81
C LEU A 227 5.81 14.62 -12.91
N LYS A 228 4.62 14.01 -12.81
CA LYS A 228 4.06 13.18 -13.89
C LYS A 228 3.75 14.00 -15.14
N THR A 229 3.18 15.19 -15.00
CA THR A 229 2.88 16.09 -16.11
C THR A 229 4.14 16.47 -16.91
N PHE A 230 5.27 16.64 -16.23
CA PHE A 230 6.56 16.94 -16.86
C PHE A 230 7.43 15.70 -17.13
N TRP A 231 6.88 14.48 -16.96
CA TRP A 231 7.60 13.21 -17.18
C TRP A 231 8.84 12.98 -16.30
N ILE A 232 9.01 13.75 -15.23
CA ILE A 232 10.16 13.71 -14.31
C ILE A 232 9.81 13.13 -12.93
N LYS A 233 8.74 12.34 -12.84
CA LYS A 233 8.31 11.62 -11.61
C LYS A 233 9.40 10.73 -11.01
N GLU A 234 10.45 10.45 -11.77
CA GLU A 234 11.59 9.67 -11.30
C GLU A 234 12.57 10.44 -10.40
N THR A 235 12.44 11.76 -10.33
CA THR A 235 13.17 12.62 -9.38
C THR A 235 12.65 12.53 -7.95
N GLN A 236 11.47 11.92 -7.75
CA GLN A 236 10.89 11.63 -6.44
C GLN A 236 11.54 10.38 -5.85
N GLU A 237 12.71 10.56 -5.22
CA GLU A 237 13.59 9.47 -4.77
C GLU A 237 14.07 9.63 -3.32
N ASN A 238 13.68 10.71 -2.63
CA ASN A 238 13.97 10.87 -1.21
C ASN A 238 12.81 10.27 -0.40
N CYS A 239 13.10 9.29 0.44
CA CYS A 239 12.13 8.79 1.41
C CYS A 239 12.19 9.67 2.66
N ARG A 240 11.05 10.18 3.12
CA ARG A 240 10.98 11.06 4.29
C ARG A 240 11.18 10.34 5.60
N ASP A 241 10.66 9.12 5.66
CA ASP A 241 10.48 8.41 6.93
C ASP A 241 11.42 7.23 7.07
N LEU A 242 12.29 6.94 6.10
CA LEU A 242 13.26 5.85 6.18
C LEU A 242 14.68 6.38 6.22
N SER A 243 15.43 5.91 7.21
CA SER A 243 16.87 6.13 7.33
C SER A 243 17.58 4.80 7.52
N PHE A 244 18.88 4.77 7.27
CA PHE A 244 19.71 3.58 7.45
C PHE A 244 20.90 3.93 8.34
N SER A 245 21.03 3.24 9.47
CA SER A 245 22.13 3.43 10.40
C SER A 245 22.39 2.15 11.20
N GLY A 246 23.65 1.89 11.54
CA GLY A 246 24.03 0.68 12.29
C GLY A 246 23.73 -0.63 11.56
N GLY A 247 23.66 -0.63 10.23
CA GLY A 247 23.31 -1.82 9.44
C GLY A 247 21.81 -2.12 9.35
N GLN A 248 20.95 -1.27 9.90
CA GLN A 248 19.50 -1.47 9.93
C GLN A 248 18.73 -0.25 9.39
N PHE A 249 17.55 -0.51 8.86
CA PHE A 249 16.58 0.54 8.53
C PHE A 249 15.80 0.98 9.75
N HIS A 250 15.55 2.28 9.84
CA HIS A 250 14.76 2.91 10.91
C HIS A 250 13.69 3.79 10.29
N ASN A 251 12.45 3.63 10.75
CA ASN A 251 11.37 4.53 10.44
C ASN A 251 11.46 5.76 11.36
N THR A 252 11.80 6.92 10.82
CA THR A 252 12.00 8.15 11.60
C THR A 252 10.70 8.77 12.09
N PHE A 253 9.55 8.41 11.50
CA PHE A 253 8.24 8.89 11.94
C PHE A 253 7.68 8.07 13.11
N THR A 254 7.75 6.74 13.03
CA THR A 254 7.22 5.85 14.08
C THR A 254 8.27 5.47 15.13
N GLY A 255 9.55 5.70 14.85
CA GLY A 255 10.67 5.26 15.69
C GLY A 255 10.94 3.76 15.64
N SER A 256 10.29 3.02 14.74
CA SER A 256 10.47 1.57 14.59
C SER A 256 11.69 1.21 13.75
N SER A 257 12.12 -0.05 13.82
CA SER A 257 13.06 -0.65 12.87
C SER A 257 12.32 -1.74 12.08
N PRO A 258 11.81 -1.46 10.87
CA PRO A 258 10.98 -2.41 10.14
C PRO A 258 11.75 -3.65 9.68
N ALA A 259 11.11 -4.82 9.73
CA ALA A 259 11.69 -6.10 9.30
C ALA A 259 11.72 -6.29 7.78
N ILE A 260 10.88 -5.55 7.05
CA ILE A 260 10.73 -5.60 5.60
C ILE A 260 10.69 -4.16 5.09
N ILE A 261 11.39 -3.84 4.01
CA ILE A 261 11.34 -2.53 3.37
C ILE A 261 10.68 -2.66 2.02
N HIS A 262 9.55 -1.97 1.85
CA HIS A 262 8.81 -1.90 0.60
C HIS A 262 8.79 -0.45 0.11
N LEU A 263 9.26 -0.21 -1.11
CA LEU A 263 9.30 1.12 -1.72
C LEU A 263 8.36 1.20 -2.95
N PRO A 264 7.03 1.22 -2.76
CA PRO A 264 6.09 1.05 -3.86
C PRO A 264 6.29 2.04 -5.00
N GLY A 265 6.28 1.52 -6.23
CA GLY A 265 6.35 2.32 -7.45
C GLY A 265 7.76 2.82 -7.77
N THR A 266 8.78 2.17 -7.19
CA THR A 266 10.19 2.42 -7.49
C THR A 266 10.85 1.29 -8.30
N TYR A 267 10.12 0.26 -8.70
CA TYR A 267 10.60 -0.94 -9.41
C TYR A 267 11.60 -0.72 -10.57
N THR A 268 11.59 0.42 -11.28
CA THR A 268 12.58 0.70 -12.34
C THR A 268 13.92 1.23 -11.83
N ARG A 269 13.98 1.69 -10.59
CA ARG A 269 15.13 2.37 -9.96
C ARG A 269 15.29 1.97 -8.49
N PHE A 270 14.78 0.80 -8.11
CA PHE A 270 14.67 0.39 -6.72
C PHE A 270 16.02 0.40 -6.03
N GLU A 271 17.05 -0.17 -6.65
CA GLU A 271 18.42 -0.12 -6.14
C GLU A 271 18.98 1.29 -5.98
N THR A 272 18.72 2.20 -6.94
CA THR A 272 19.14 3.61 -6.83
C THR A 272 18.53 4.25 -5.59
N VAL A 273 17.24 4.06 -5.36
CA VAL A 273 16.55 4.61 -4.19
C VAL A 273 17.08 3.97 -2.90
N LEU A 274 17.22 2.64 -2.88
CA LEU A 274 17.69 1.90 -1.72
C LEU A 274 19.11 2.32 -1.32
N ASN A 275 20.02 2.43 -2.28
CA ASN A 275 21.40 2.87 -2.07
C ASN A 275 21.44 4.31 -1.55
N LYS A 276 20.55 5.18 -2.05
CA LYS A 276 20.43 6.55 -1.56
C LYS A 276 20.00 6.61 -0.09
N ILE A 277 19.02 5.79 0.33
CA ILE A 277 18.62 5.68 1.74
C ILE A 277 19.79 5.16 2.59
N LYS A 278 20.59 4.24 2.06
CA LYS A 278 21.82 3.72 2.68
C LYS A 278 23.00 4.72 2.67
N GLY A 279 22.81 5.94 2.18
CA GLY A 279 23.86 6.97 2.11
C GLY A 279 24.96 6.70 1.08
N LYS A 280 24.76 5.75 0.16
CA LYS A 280 25.71 5.44 -0.90
C LYS A 280 25.57 6.45 -2.05
N PRO A 281 26.67 6.77 -2.77
CA PRO A 281 26.60 7.61 -3.96
C PRO A 281 25.77 6.92 -5.04
N THR A 282 24.86 7.67 -5.66
CA THR A 282 23.94 7.15 -6.69
C THR A 282 23.83 8.09 -7.87
N PHE A 283 23.78 7.54 -9.07
CA PHE A 283 23.49 8.30 -10.29
C PHE A 283 22.01 8.14 -10.68
N ASN A 284 21.31 9.26 -10.88
CA ASN A 284 19.97 9.28 -11.45
C ASN A 284 20.03 9.92 -12.84
N ARG A 285 19.53 9.23 -13.87
CA ARG A 285 19.46 9.75 -15.26
C ARG A 285 18.72 11.09 -15.37
N TRP A 286 17.85 11.41 -14.43
CA TRP A 286 17.09 12.66 -14.34
C TRP A 286 17.78 13.74 -13.51
N THR A 287 19.07 13.59 -13.21
CA THR A 287 19.84 14.60 -12.46
C THR A 287 19.77 15.98 -13.12
N TRP A 288 19.76 16.04 -14.45
CA TRP A 288 19.62 17.29 -15.21
C TRP A 288 18.28 18.02 -14.95
N ALA A 289 17.22 17.27 -14.61
CA ALA A 289 15.90 17.82 -14.33
C ALA A 289 15.69 18.23 -12.87
N ARG A 290 16.70 18.04 -11.99
CA ARG A 290 16.60 18.37 -10.56
C ARG A 290 16.22 19.82 -10.27
N PRO A 291 16.76 20.85 -10.95
CA PRO A 291 16.36 22.23 -10.69
C PRO A 291 14.86 22.46 -10.90
N LEU A 292 14.32 21.95 -12.02
CA LEU A 292 12.88 22.01 -12.30
C LEU A 292 12.08 21.22 -11.25
N ALA A 293 12.53 20.00 -10.91
CA ALA A 293 11.86 19.18 -9.91
C ALA A 293 11.78 19.86 -8.53
N LEU A 294 12.84 20.56 -8.11
CA LEU A 294 12.86 21.34 -6.86
C LEU A 294 11.87 22.51 -6.89
N VAL A 295 11.80 23.24 -8.01
CA VAL A 295 10.81 24.32 -8.19
C VAL A 295 9.39 23.78 -8.12
N LEU A 296 9.09 22.69 -8.84
CA LEU A 296 7.77 22.06 -8.82
C LEU A 296 7.42 21.52 -7.42
N SER A 297 8.38 20.92 -6.73
CA SER A 297 8.22 20.43 -5.35
C SER A 297 7.91 21.60 -4.40
N PHE A 298 8.60 22.72 -4.52
CA PHE A 298 8.32 23.92 -3.72
C PHE A 298 6.93 24.51 -4.01
N ILE A 299 6.52 24.58 -5.28
CA ILE A 299 5.16 25.02 -5.66
C ILE A 299 4.10 24.06 -5.09
N ALA A 300 4.32 22.75 -5.16
CA ALA A 300 3.44 21.75 -4.58
C ALA A 300 3.32 21.93 -3.05
N PHE A 301 4.43 22.22 -2.38
CA PHE A 301 4.46 22.52 -0.95
C PHE A 301 3.62 23.77 -0.62
N LEU A 302 3.86 24.90 -1.28
CA LEU A 302 3.08 26.13 -1.05
C LEU A 302 1.58 25.92 -1.30
N ARG A 303 1.23 25.24 -2.40
CA ARG A 303 -0.16 24.91 -2.73
C ARG A 303 -0.80 24.03 -1.65
N SER A 304 -0.07 23.07 -1.11
CA SER A 304 -0.57 22.19 -0.04
C SER A 304 -0.88 22.96 1.25
N VAL A 305 -0.05 23.94 1.61
CA VAL A 305 -0.26 24.79 2.80
C VAL A 305 -1.48 25.69 2.61
N VAL A 306 -1.61 26.35 1.45
CA VAL A 306 -2.77 27.21 1.14
C VAL A 306 -4.07 26.41 1.18
N ASN A 307 -4.10 25.23 0.57
CA ASN A 307 -5.29 24.39 0.55
C ASN A 307 -5.62 23.82 1.93
N PHE A 308 -4.61 23.43 2.71
CA PHE A 308 -4.83 23.05 4.11
C PHE A 308 -5.45 24.20 4.92
N TRP A 309 -4.96 25.43 4.77
CA TRP A 309 -5.54 26.59 5.45
C TRP A 309 -6.98 26.85 5.04
N TYR A 310 -7.29 26.73 3.74
CA TYR A 310 -8.66 26.83 3.25
C TYR A 310 -9.57 25.75 3.85
N ILE A 311 -9.14 24.49 3.85
CA ILE A 311 -9.88 23.36 4.45
C ILE A 311 -10.10 23.62 5.94
N SER A 312 -9.05 24.00 6.68
CA SER A 312 -9.15 24.29 8.11
C SER A 312 -10.15 25.43 8.37
N ARG A 313 -10.11 26.50 7.57
CA ARG A 313 -11.05 27.62 7.70
C ARG A 313 -12.50 27.23 7.43
N VAL A 314 -12.76 26.49 6.36
CA VAL A 314 -14.11 26.00 6.02
C VAL A 314 -14.65 25.11 7.14
N ASN A 315 -13.78 24.35 7.81
CA ASN A 315 -14.13 23.47 8.91
C ASN A 315 -13.95 24.11 10.30
N GLN A 316 -13.92 25.44 10.40
CA GLN A 316 -13.84 26.17 11.68
C GLN A 316 -12.65 25.77 12.57
N GLY A 317 -11.51 25.44 11.97
CA GLY A 317 -10.31 25.00 12.66
C GLY A 317 -10.23 23.48 12.88
N VAL A 318 -11.30 22.74 12.59
CA VAL A 318 -11.29 21.27 12.66
C VAL A 318 -10.46 20.72 11.50
N THR A 319 -9.38 20.01 11.85
CA THR A 319 -8.46 19.40 10.88
C THR A 319 -8.47 17.88 10.93
N GLU A 320 -9.21 17.29 11.86
CA GLU A 320 -9.39 15.84 11.91
C GLU A 320 -10.26 15.39 10.73
N ILE A 321 -9.74 14.49 9.90
CA ILE A 321 -10.46 14.03 8.71
C ILE A 321 -11.81 13.40 9.09
N LYS A 322 -11.90 12.71 10.23
CA LYS A 322 -13.14 12.12 10.77
C LYS A 322 -14.21 13.18 11.11
N ALA A 323 -13.79 14.37 11.52
CA ALA A 323 -14.69 15.46 11.90
C ALA A 323 -15.05 16.36 10.70
N ILE A 324 -14.15 16.46 9.70
CA ILE A 324 -14.44 17.12 8.41
C ILE A 324 -15.42 16.29 7.57
N PHE A 325 -15.32 14.96 7.63
CA PHE A 325 -16.20 14.03 6.91
C PHE A 325 -16.86 13.05 7.89
N PRO A 326 -17.79 13.50 8.73
CA PRO A 326 -18.44 12.61 9.69
C PRO A 326 -19.19 11.50 8.96
N LEU A 327 -18.98 10.26 9.41
CA LEU A 327 -19.92 9.16 9.15
C LEU A 327 -21.26 9.59 9.74
N GLN A 328 -22.31 9.65 8.91
CA GLN A 328 -23.66 9.86 9.44
C GLN A 328 -23.98 8.70 10.39
N LYS A 329 -24.21 9.02 11.66
CA LYS A 329 -24.69 8.06 12.67
C LYS A 329 -26.02 7.50 12.16
N GLY A 330 -26.08 6.21 11.86
CA GLY A 330 -27.28 5.58 11.28
C GLY A 330 -27.40 5.70 9.75
N ALA A 331 -26.32 5.98 9.03
CA ALA A 331 -26.30 5.77 7.58
C ALA A 331 -26.65 4.31 7.29
N ASP A 332 -27.74 4.08 6.58
CA ASP A 332 -28.13 2.76 6.10
C ASP A 332 -27.13 2.31 5.02
N LEU A 333 -26.15 1.53 5.47
CA LEU A 333 -25.10 0.98 4.62
C LEU A 333 -25.61 -0.19 3.74
N THR A 334 -26.80 -0.73 4.00
CA THR A 334 -27.38 -1.81 3.18
C THR A 334 -27.80 -1.30 1.81
N ARG A 335 -28.26 -0.04 1.70
CA ARG A 335 -28.47 0.64 0.40
C ARG A 335 -27.19 0.85 -0.42
N PHE A 336 -26.00 0.73 0.19
CA PHE A 336 -24.73 0.78 -0.54
C PHE A 336 -24.34 -0.58 -1.12
N ALA A 337 -24.86 -1.68 -0.56
CA ALA A 337 -24.70 -3.05 -1.05
C ALA A 337 -25.80 -3.46 -2.05
N GLU A 338 -27.01 -2.89 -1.95
CA GLU A 338 -28.15 -3.17 -2.84
C GLU A 338 -27.98 -2.63 -4.28
N GLY A 339 -27.00 -1.75 -4.51
CA GLY A 339 -26.60 -1.36 -5.86
C GLY A 339 -25.75 -2.45 -6.48
N GLY A 340 -26.38 -3.43 -7.14
CA GLY A 340 -25.68 -4.42 -7.95
C GLY A 340 -24.77 -3.75 -8.99
N TYR A 341 -23.46 -3.73 -8.75
CA TYR A 341 -22.50 -3.10 -9.66
C TYR A 341 -21.89 -4.13 -10.60
N PHE A 342 -22.67 -4.47 -11.63
CA PHE A 342 -22.18 -4.51 -13.01
C PHE A 342 -23.14 -3.65 -13.84
N ARG A 343 -22.87 -2.35 -13.94
CA ARG A 343 -23.31 -1.52 -15.08
C ARG A 343 -22.68 -0.13 -15.02
N SER A 344 -21.79 0.07 -15.99
CA SER A 344 -21.39 1.31 -16.65
C SER A 344 -22.08 2.62 -16.22
N GLY A 345 -21.27 3.66 -16.05
CA GLY A 345 -21.66 5.00 -16.52
C GLY A 345 -21.39 6.14 -15.56
N LYS A 346 -20.28 6.85 -15.82
CA LYS A 346 -20.01 8.27 -15.54
C LYS A 346 -20.97 8.97 -14.57
N CYS A 347 -20.50 9.24 -13.36
CA CYS A 347 -20.93 10.40 -12.57
C CYS A 347 -19.74 10.98 -11.80
N TYR A 348 -19.01 11.90 -12.42
CA TYR A 348 -18.08 12.79 -11.71
C TYR A 348 -18.82 14.08 -11.37
N PRO A 349 -18.91 14.50 -10.10
CA PRO A 349 -19.11 15.90 -9.77
C PRO A 349 -17.86 16.66 -10.22
N LYS A 350 -18.03 17.67 -11.08
CA LYS A 350 -16.94 18.49 -11.63
C LYS A 350 -16.19 19.33 -10.59
N ASP A 351 -16.71 19.43 -9.36
CA ASP A 351 -16.21 20.34 -8.32
C ASP A 351 -15.74 19.58 -7.07
N ASN A 352 -14.77 18.69 -7.25
CA ASN A 352 -14.12 18.02 -6.12
C ASN A 352 -12.68 18.54 -5.97
N PRO A 353 -12.33 19.18 -4.84
CA PRO A 353 -10.97 19.67 -4.58
C PRO A 353 -9.92 18.54 -4.43
N PHE A 354 -10.36 17.28 -4.37
CA PHE A 354 -9.56 16.08 -4.20
C PHE A 354 -9.66 15.06 -5.35
N THR A 355 -10.48 15.28 -6.39
CA THR A 355 -10.26 14.63 -7.69
C THR A 355 -9.54 15.61 -8.58
N ILE A 356 -8.33 15.24 -9.00
CA ILE A 356 -7.95 14.96 -10.38
C ILE A 356 -6.55 14.32 -10.33
#